data_AF-A0A6A5R508-F1
#
_entry.id   AF-A0A6A5R508-F1
#
_cell.length_a   1.000
_cell.length_b   1.000
_cell.length_c   1.000
_cell.angle_alpha   90.00
_cell.angle_beta   90.00
_cell.angle_gamma   90.00
#
_symmetry.space_group_name_H-M   'P 1'
#
loop_
_entity.id
_entity.type
_entity.pdbx_description
1 polymer ?
#
loop_
_entity_poly.entity_id
_entity_poly.type
_entity_poly.pdbx_seq_one_letter_code
_entity_poly.pdbx_strand_id
1 'polypeptide(L)'
;MTEVRMRLRQKGQQFPTQDLEAFLLAFGDNDYPLPETVRCLDEITTDYIIETCHEAASVAHHARRAKIKLDDFKFMLRRDTVKLGRVSDMLETDKELKRKRKAFDTDEGAVLGK
;
A
#
# COMPACT_ATOMS: atom_id res chain seq x y z
N MET A 1 -13.63 20.10 -12.53
CA MET A 1 -12.36 19.73 -11.89
C MET A 1 -12.41 20.25 -10.47
N THR A 2 -12.50 19.37 -9.48
CA THR A 2 -12.32 19.78 -8.07
C THR A 2 -10.85 20.11 -7.88
N GLU A 3 -10.55 21.33 -7.42
CA GLU A 3 -9.18 21.78 -7.16
C GLU A 3 -8.44 20.80 -6.24
N VAL A 4 -7.12 20.67 -6.47
CA VAL A 4 -6.22 19.95 -5.56
C VAL A 4 -6.15 20.74 -4.26
N ARG A 5 -7.07 20.44 -3.34
CA ARG A 5 -7.06 21.03 -2.00
C ARG A 5 -5.88 20.47 -1.24
N MET A 6 -4.95 21.34 -0.84
CA MET A 6 -3.89 20.99 0.11
C MET A 6 -4.53 20.37 1.35
N ARG A 7 -4.20 19.10 1.61
CA ARG A 7 -4.76 18.35 2.74
C ARG A 7 -3.85 18.48 3.96
N LEU A 8 -4.44 18.48 5.15
CA LEU A 8 -3.69 18.67 6.38
C LEU A 8 -2.74 17.49 6.59
N ARG A 9 -1.45 17.78 6.57
CA ARG A 9 -0.35 16.86 6.86
C ARG A 9 -0.05 16.87 8.35
N GLN A 10 0.19 15.70 8.94
CA GLN A 10 0.77 15.65 10.29
C GLN A 10 2.20 16.20 10.26
N LYS A 11 2.53 17.06 11.22
CA LYS A 11 3.86 17.64 11.31
C LYS A 11 4.87 16.60 11.80
N GLY A 12 6.09 16.69 11.28
CA GLY A 12 7.20 15.80 11.65
C GLY A 12 7.32 14.60 10.73
N GLN A 13 8.29 13.74 11.03
CA GLN A 13 8.58 12.51 10.30
C GLN A 13 7.40 11.54 10.43
N GLN A 14 6.90 10.99 9.32
CA GLN A 14 5.79 10.02 9.31
C GLN A 14 6.27 8.57 9.25
N PHE A 15 7.39 8.32 8.56
CA PHE A 15 7.96 6.99 8.40
C PHE A 15 9.34 6.86 9.05
N PRO A 16 9.74 5.67 9.55
CA PRO A 16 11.09 5.45 10.03
C PRO A 16 12.12 5.78 8.95
N THR A 17 13.16 6.53 9.31
CA THR A 17 14.23 6.93 8.38
C THR A 17 14.87 5.72 7.69
N GLN A 18 15.12 4.64 8.43
CA GLN A 18 15.76 3.42 7.92
C GLN A 18 14.94 2.76 6.79
N ASP A 19 13.62 2.80 6.87
CA ASP A 19 12.75 2.23 5.83
C ASP A 19 12.82 3.07 4.55
N LEU A 20 12.87 4.39 4.69
CA LEU A 20 13.01 5.32 3.57
C LEU A 20 14.38 5.22 2.90
N GLU A 21 15.45 5.10 3.70
CA GLU A 21 16.82 4.85 3.21
C GLU A 21 16.90 3.52 2.44
N ALA A 22 16.27 2.47 2.96
CA ALA A 22 16.22 1.18 2.29
C ALA A 22 15.50 1.26 0.93
N PHE A 23 14.43 2.06 0.80
CA PHE A 23 13.82 2.33 -0.50
C PHE A 23 14.78 3.04 -1.45
N LEU A 24 15.44 4.12 -1.01
CA LEU A 24 16.39 4.85 -1.84
C LEU A 24 17.49 3.92 -2.37
N LEU A 25 18.09 3.11 -1.49
CA LEU A 25 19.10 2.12 -1.87
C LEU A 25 18.56 1.09 -2.87
N ALA A 26 17.36 0.55 -2.63
CA ALA A 26 16.74 -0.44 -3.52
C ALA A 26 16.46 0.11 -4.93
N PHE A 27 16.30 1.43 -5.07
CA PHE A 27 16.12 2.12 -6.35
C PHE A 27 17.43 2.74 -6.91
N GLY A 28 18.59 2.43 -6.31
CA GLY A 28 19.91 2.76 -6.84
C GLY A 28 20.51 4.08 -6.36
N ASP A 29 20.02 4.64 -5.26
CA ASP A 29 20.67 5.76 -4.58
C ASP A 29 21.92 5.31 -3.79
N ASN A 30 22.62 6.26 -3.16
CA ASN A 30 23.79 6.03 -2.33
C ASN A 30 23.48 5.29 -1.02
N ASP A 31 24.47 4.57 -0.47
CA ASP A 31 24.37 3.88 0.84
C ASP A 31 24.09 4.85 2.01
N TYR A 32 24.46 6.11 1.84
CA TYR A 32 24.25 7.19 2.80
C TYR A 32 23.53 8.35 2.10
N PRO A 33 22.20 8.26 1.90
CA PRO A 33 21.45 9.32 1.24
C PRO A 33 21.42 10.59 2.10
N LEU A 34 21.27 11.74 1.45
CA LEU A 34 21.22 13.02 2.17
C LEU A 34 19.98 13.07 3.07
N PRO A 35 20.08 13.61 4.31
CA PRO A 35 18.92 13.78 5.19
C PRO A 35 17.78 14.57 4.54
N GLU A 36 18.11 15.53 3.67
CA GLU A 36 17.16 16.32 2.88
C GLU A 36 16.36 15.43 1.91
N THR A 37 17.02 14.48 1.24
CA THR A 37 16.38 13.52 0.33
C THR A 37 15.42 12.63 1.08
N VAL A 38 15.83 12.11 2.24
CA VAL A 38 14.97 11.26 3.08
C VAL A 38 13.73 12.02 3.56
N ARG A 39 13.89 13.28 4.00
CA ARG A 39 12.76 14.14 4.38
C ARG A 39 11.82 14.40 3.19
N CYS A 40 12.38 14.68 2.00
CA CYS A 40 11.58 14.89 0.80
C CYS A 40 10.80 13.62 0.40
N LEU A 41 11.41 12.44 0.51
CA LEU A 41 10.74 11.17 0.24
C LEU A 41 9.61 10.89 1.23
N ASP A 42 9.83 11.15 2.53
CA ASP A 42 8.76 11.09 3.55
C ASP A 42 7.60 12.00 3.17
N GLU A 43 7.93 13.21 2.70
CA GLU A 43 6.95 14.15 2.23
C GLU A 43 6.15 13.59 1.06
N ILE A 44 6.79 13.29 -0.07
CA ILE A 44 6.11 12.79 -1.27
C ILE A 44 5.27 11.54 -0.97
N THR A 45 5.80 10.60 -0.18
CA THR A 45 5.12 9.34 0.16
C THR A 45 3.86 9.58 0.99
N THR A 46 3.95 10.47 1.99
CA THR A 46 2.80 10.85 2.81
C THR A 46 1.67 11.46 1.97
N ASP A 47 2.01 12.41 1.08
CA ASP A 47 1.01 13.04 0.22
C ASP A 47 0.37 12.03 -0.72
N TYR A 48 1.19 11.17 -1.34
CA TYR A 48 0.71 10.11 -2.22
C TYR A 48 -0.31 9.19 -1.52
N ILE A 49 -0.06 8.78 -0.28
CA ILE A 49 -0.98 7.92 0.48
C ILE A 49 -2.28 8.66 0.79
N ILE A 50 -2.19 9.92 1.23
CA ILE A 50 -3.37 10.74 1.55
C ILE A 50 -4.25 10.93 0.31
N GLU A 51 -3.65 11.31 -0.82
CA GLU A 51 -4.37 11.53 -2.08
C GLU A 51 -5.02 10.23 -2.59
N THR A 52 -4.27 9.13 -2.58
CA THR A 52 -4.76 7.78 -2.93
C THR A 52 -5.99 7.40 -2.10
N CYS A 53 -5.94 7.62 -0.78
CA CYS A 53 -7.06 7.31 0.11
C CYS A 53 -8.28 8.18 -0.16
N HIS A 54 -8.08 9.47 -0.46
CA HIS A 54 -9.17 10.37 -0.80
C HIS A 54 -9.82 10.03 -2.15
N GLU A 55 -9.04 9.66 -3.16
CA GLU A 55 -9.59 9.20 -4.43
C GLU A 55 -10.39 7.91 -4.27
N ALA A 56 -9.86 6.92 -3.54
CA ALA A 56 -10.59 5.70 -3.21
C ALA A 56 -11.87 5.99 -2.39
N ALA A 57 -11.82 6.94 -1.45
CA ALA A 57 -12.99 7.39 -0.70
C ALA A 57 -14.04 8.04 -1.61
N SER A 58 -13.61 8.84 -2.60
CA SER A 58 -14.51 9.44 -3.59
C SER A 58 -15.21 8.35 -4.41
N VAL A 59 -14.51 7.29 -4.82
CA VAL A 59 -15.10 6.14 -5.51
C VAL A 59 -16.15 5.44 -4.63
N ALA A 60 -15.80 5.15 -3.37
CA ALA A 60 -16.73 4.55 -2.41
C ALA A 60 -17.99 5.41 -2.19
N HIS A 61 -17.80 6.73 -2.06
CA HIS A 61 -18.87 7.71 -1.90
C HIS A 61 -19.79 7.76 -3.13
N HIS A 62 -19.24 7.72 -4.35
CA HIS A 62 -20.04 7.62 -5.58
C HIS A 62 -20.89 6.34 -5.60
N ALA A 63 -20.39 5.25 -5.02
CA ALA A 63 -21.16 4.01 -4.81
C ALA A 63 -22.08 4.04 -3.58
N ARG A 64 -22.32 5.21 -2.98
CA ARG A 64 -23.14 5.44 -1.76
C ARG A 64 -22.69 4.60 -0.56
N ARG A 65 -21.39 4.35 -0.44
CA ARG A 65 -20.80 3.58 0.65
C ARG A 65 -19.98 4.48 1.57
N ALA A 66 -20.17 4.31 2.87
CA ALA A 66 -19.31 4.94 3.88
C ALA A 66 -17.98 4.18 4.04
N LYS A 67 -17.99 2.85 3.86
CA LYS A 67 -16.80 2.00 4.03
C LYS A 67 -16.05 1.83 2.70
N ILE A 68 -14.76 2.13 2.74
CA ILE A 68 -13.81 1.90 1.63
C ILE A 68 -13.45 0.41 1.57
N LYS A 69 -13.36 -0.13 0.36
CA LYS A 69 -12.99 -1.50 0.03
C LYS A 69 -11.76 -1.51 -0.89
N LEU A 70 -11.12 -2.68 -1.01
CA LEU A 70 -9.97 -2.86 -1.93
C LEU A 70 -10.33 -2.54 -3.38
N ASP A 71 -11.56 -2.83 -3.81
CA ASP A 71 -12.00 -2.54 -5.17
C ASP A 71 -12.08 -1.04 -5.48
N ASP A 72 -12.26 -0.19 -4.46
CA ASP A 72 -12.26 1.26 -4.65
C ASP A 72 -10.84 1.76 -5.01
N PHE A 73 -9.81 1.18 -4.39
CA PHE A 73 -8.41 1.45 -4.75
C PHE A 73 -8.06 0.92 -6.15
N LYS A 74 -8.56 -0.26 -6.52
CA LYS A 74 -8.39 -0.78 -7.89
C LYS A 74 -9.03 0.14 -8.93
N PHE A 75 -10.25 0.61 -8.66
CA PHE A 75 -10.96 1.50 -9.57
C PHE A 75 -10.32 2.89 -9.67
N MET A 76 -9.77 3.39 -8.55
CA MET A 76 -8.97 4.61 -8.56
C MET A 76 -7.78 4.48 -9.54
N LEU A 77 -7.07 3.34 -9.51
CA LEU A 77 -5.96 3.03 -10.41
C LEU A 77 -6.36 2.68 -11.86
N ARG A 78 -7.64 2.74 -12.26
CA ARG A 78 -8.10 2.29 -13.60
C ARG A 78 -7.41 2.95 -14.81
N ARG A 79 -6.78 4.11 -14.60
CA ARG A 79 -6.03 4.84 -15.64
C ARG A 79 -4.54 4.53 -15.66
N ASP A 80 -4.01 3.93 -14.60
CA ASP A 80 -2.64 3.45 -14.49
C ASP A 80 -2.66 1.92 -14.51
N THR A 81 -2.73 1.38 -15.73
CA THR A 81 -2.88 -0.07 -15.95
C THR A 81 -1.71 -0.86 -15.40
N VAL A 82 -0.51 -0.26 -15.33
CA VAL A 82 0.70 -0.90 -14.79
C VAL A 82 0.59 -1.07 -13.28
N LYS A 83 0.24 0.00 -12.54
CA LYS A 83 0.04 -0.11 -11.09
C LYS A 83 -1.16 -1.01 -10.76
N LEU A 84 -2.24 -0.92 -11.53
CA LEU A 84 -3.42 -1.77 -11.35
C LEU A 84 -3.07 -3.26 -11.54
N GLY A 85 -2.28 -3.59 -12.56
CA GLY A 85 -1.77 -4.95 -12.79
C GLY A 85 -0.97 -5.45 -11.58
N ARG A 86 0.05 -4.69 -11.17
CA ARG A 86 0.89 -5.03 -10.00
C ARG A 86 0.08 -5.26 -8.72
N VAL A 87 -0.87 -4.38 -8.42
CA VAL A 87 -1.75 -4.54 -7.24
C VAL A 87 -2.61 -5.79 -7.35
N SER A 88 -3.12 -6.10 -8.55
CA SER A 88 -3.95 -7.29 -8.78
C SER A 88 -3.15 -8.57 -8.60
N ASP A 89 -1.93 -8.63 -9.16
CA ASP A 89 -1.04 -9.78 -9.04
C ASP A 89 -0.62 -10.00 -7.58
N MET A 90 -0.27 -8.93 -6.85
CA MET A 90 0.11 -8.99 -5.45
C MET A 90 -1.04 -9.53 -4.57
N LEU A 91 -2.27 -9.06 -4.79
CA LEU A 91 -3.44 -9.54 -4.06
C LEU A 91 -3.77 -10.99 -4.38
N GLU A 92 -3.58 -11.43 -5.62
CA GLU A 92 -3.80 -12.84 -5.99
C GLU A 92 -2.74 -13.74 -5.37
N THR A 93 -1.47 -13.31 -5.40
CA THR A 93 -0.37 -14.01 -4.74
C THR A 93 -0.62 -14.18 -3.24
N ASP A 94 -1.08 -13.13 -2.54
CA ASP A 94 -1.42 -13.21 -1.12
C ASP A 94 -2.55 -14.22 -0.83
N LYS A 95 -3.60 -14.24 -1.67
CA LYS A 95 -4.66 -15.25 -1.54
C LYS A 95 -4.13 -16.66 -1.73
N GLU A 96 -3.27 -16.88 -2.73
CA GLU A 96 -2.68 -18.18 -3.00
C GLU A 96 -1.79 -18.64 -1.83
N LEU A 97 -0.96 -17.76 -1.29
CA LEU A 97 -0.12 -18.03 -0.12
C LEU A 97 -0.97 -18.39 1.11
N LYS A 98 -2.06 -17.66 1.35
CA LYS A 98 -3.01 -17.98 2.44
C LYS A 98 -3.67 -19.34 2.24
N ARG A 99 -4.07 -19.67 1.01
CA ARG A 99 -4.65 -20.97 0.67
C ARG A 99 -3.66 -22.11 0.91
N LYS A 100 -2.41 -21.93 0.47
CA LYS A 100 -1.32 -22.90 0.67
C LYS A 100 -1.06 -23.12 2.16
N ARG A 101 -0.92 -22.05 2.96
CA ARG A 101 -0.75 -22.15 4.43
C ARG A 101 -1.86 -22.95 5.08
N LYS A 102 -3.12 -22.70 4.71
CA LYS A 102 -4.28 -23.44 5.24
C LYS A 102 -4.26 -24.93 4.87
N ALA A 103 -3.75 -25.31 3.71
CA ALA A 103 -3.67 -26.71 3.30
C ALA A 103 -2.71 -27.54 4.16
N PHE A 104 -1.68 -26.89 4.75
CA PHE A 104 -0.74 -27.53 5.67
C PHE A 104 -1.23 -27.55 7.12
N ASP A 105 -2.28 -26.79 7.47
CA ASP A 105 -2.83 -26.69 8.83
C ASP A 105 -3.87 -27.81 9.13
N THR A 106 -3.80 -28.92 8.39
CA THR A 106 -4.65 -30.09 8.57
C THR A 106 -3.80 -31.30 8.94
N ASP A 107 -3.91 -31.69 10.21
CA ASP A 107 -3.67 -33.02 10.79
C ASP A 107 -2.24 -33.54 10.99
N GLU A 108 -1.47 -32.93 11.91
CA GLU A 108 -0.39 -33.65 12.62
C GLU A 108 -0.82 -34.13 14.03
N GLY A 109 -2.09 -33.95 14.40
CA GLY A 109 -2.59 -34.20 15.76
C GLY A 109 -3.38 -35.49 15.96
N ALA A 110 -3.87 -36.17 14.91
CA ALA A 110 -4.75 -37.33 15.06
C ALA A 110 -4.08 -38.71 14.98
N VAL A 111 -2.76 -38.80 14.77
CA VAL A 111 -2.09 -40.10 14.53
C VAL A 111 -1.34 -40.66 15.75
N LEU A 112 -1.22 -39.92 16.86
CA LEU A 112 -0.63 -40.44 18.10
C LEU A 112 -1.70 -40.86 19.10
N GLY A 113 -2.37 -41.97 18.79
CA GLY A 113 -3.41 -42.51 19.65
C GLY A 113 -3.87 -43.91 19.23
N LYS A 114 -2.94 -44.86 19.12
CA LYS A 114 -3.22 -46.30 19.22
C LYS A 114 -2.08 -47.00 19.95
#